data_AF-A0A2K4Y9H8-F1
#
_entry.id   AF-A0A2K4Y9H8-F1
#
_cell.length_a   1.000
_cell.length_b   1.000
_cell.length_c   1.000
_cell.angle_alpha   90.00
_cell.angle_beta   90.00
_cell.angle_gamma   90.00
#
_symmetry.space_group_name_H-M   'P 1'
#
loop_
_entity.id
_entity.type
_entity.pdbx_description
1 polymer ?
#
loop_
_entity_poly.entity_id
_entity_poly.type
_entity_poly.pdbx_seq_one_letter_code
_entity_poly.pdbx_strand_id
1 'polypeptide(L)'
;MSECNGTVRRITSNSLRLSGIELRYVLTWQLALHGAATIPDLIQALAHHNFDAGERPSKSISDALRWEIRYVRVVRLARGRYGPGWMPRGTEHRIHQRVLALRARAESLRGGQIVGSLIA
;
A
#
# COMPACT_ATOMS: atom_id res chain seq x y z
N MET A 1 -16.16 33.33 -6.15
CA MET A 1 -15.22 33.25 -7.28
C MET A 1 -13.83 33.51 -6.75
N SER A 2 -13.09 32.46 -6.38
CA SER A 2 -11.65 32.54 -6.09
C SER A 2 -11.03 31.25 -6.60
N GLU A 3 -10.28 31.38 -7.69
CA GLU A 3 -9.44 30.33 -8.24
C GLU A 3 -8.27 30.08 -7.28
N CYS A 4 -8.24 28.91 -6.65
CA CYS A 4 -7.03 28.37 -6.03
C CYS A 4 -6.42 27.36 -7.00
N ASN A 5 -5.67 27.87 -7.98
CA ASN A 5 -4.79 27.08 -8.81
C ASN A 5 -3.61 26.61 -7.94
N GLY A 6 -3.67 25.37 -7.49
CA GLY A 6 -2.66 24.73 -6.63
C GLY A 6 -2.21 23.39 -7.18
N THR A 7 -1.96 23.33 -8.49
CA THR A 7 -1.31 22.19 -9.16
C THR A 7 0.16 22.15 -8.73
N VAL A 8 0.42 21.65 -7.52
CA VAL A 8 1.79 21.35 -7.08
C VAL A 8 2.24 20.06 -7.75
N ARG A 9 2.98 20.25 -8.83
CA ARG A 9 3.90 19.30 -9.48
C ARG A 9 4.75 18.51 -8.47
N ARG A 10 4.86 17.19 -8.65
CA ARG A 10 6.09 16.57 -9.22
C ARG A 10 5.84 15.15 -9.73
N ILE A 11 6.03 15.00 -11.03
CA ILE A 11 6.17 13.74 -11.78
C ILE A 11 7.55 13.20 -11.40
N THR A 12 7.59 12.18 -10.53
CA THR A 12 8.66 11.17 -10.28
C THR A 12 8.54 10.68 -8.83
N SER A 13 7.39 10.15 -8.44
CA SER A 13 7.36 9.33 -7.23
C SER A 13 8.10 8.05 -7.61
N ASN A 14 9.33 7.89 -7.13
CA ASN A 14 10.13 6.67 -7.35
C ASN A 14 9.57 5.50 -6.53
N SER A 15 8.25 5.45 -6.39
CA SER A 15 7.44 4.57 -5.56
C SER A 15 6.65 3.64 -6.45
N LEU A 16 6.54 2.37 -6.06
CA LEU A 16 5.77 1.40 -6.80
C LEU A 16 4.27 1.64 -6.56
N ARG A 17 3.56 2.08 -7.60
CA ARG A 17 2.11 2.28 -7.54
C ARG A 17 1.40 0.93 -7.52
N LEU A 18 0.67 0.66 -6.45
CA LEU A 18 -0.12 -0.56 -6.24
C LEU A 18 -1.59 -0.30 -6.54
N SER A 19 -2.22 -1.24 -7.24
CA SER A 19 -3.65 -1.20 -7.49
C SER A 19 -4.27 -2.60 -7.48
N GLY A 20 -5.60 -2.67 -7.42
CA GLY A 20 -6.34 -3.93 -7.53
C GLY A 20 -5.91 -4.97 -6.51
N ILE A 21 -5.47 -6.14 -7.00
CA ILE A 21 -5.12 -7.30 -6.18
C ILE A 21 -3.83 -7.09 -5.36
N GLU A 22 -2.87 -6.33 -5.88
CA GLU A 22 -1.59 -6.11 -5.22
C GLU A 22 -1.75 -5.24 -3.98
N LEU A 23 -2.53 -4.16 -4.11
CA LEU A 23 -2.89 -3.31 -2.98
C LEU A 23 -3.63 -4.09 -1.90
N ARG A 24 -4.59 -4.95 -2.29
CA ARG A 24 -5.30 -5.82 -1.35
C ARG A 24 -4.35 -6.72 -0.57
N TYR A 25 -3.46 -7.41 -1.26
CA TYR A 25 -2.53 -8.36 -0.64
C TYR A 25 -1.56 -7.68 0.32
N VAL A 26 -0.99 -6.53 -0.06
CA VAL A 26 -0.11 -5.77 0.82
C VAL A 26 -0.84 -5.30 2.08
N LEU A 27 -2.05 -4.76 1.94
CA LEU A 27 -2.84 -4.30 3.10
C LEU A 27 -3.24 -5.44 4.03
N THR A 28 -3.69 -6.58 3.48
CA THR A 28 -4.05 -7.73 4.30
C THR A 28 -2.83 -8.29 5.03
N TRP A 29 -1.67 -8.36 4.38
CA TRP A 29 -0.43 -8.79 5.01
C TRP A 29 0.03 -7.82 6.11
N GLN A 30 -0.09 -6.51 5.86
CA GLN A 30 0.22 -5.48 6.87
C GLN A 30 -0.64 -5.65 8.13
N LEU A 31 -1.94 -5.87 7.97
CA LEU A 31 -2.86 -6.10 9.09
C LEU A 31 -2.58 -7.43 9.81
N ALA A 32 -2.17 -8.47 9.08
CA ALA A 32 -1.81 -9.76 9.66
C ALA A 32 -0.55 -9.66 10.54
N LEU A 33 0.46 -8.88 10.11
CA LEU A 33 1.71 -8.71 10.84
C LEU A 33 1.62 -7.74 12.02
N HIS A 34 0.95 -6.60 11.82
CA HIS A 34 0.95 -5.49 12.79
C HIS A 34 -0.36 -5.36 13.57
N GLY A 35 -1.37 -6.17 13.24
CA GLY A 35 -2.68 -6.11 13.88
C GLY A 35 -3.54 -4.98 13.34
N ALA A 36 -4.41 -4.44 14.21
CA ALA A 36 -5.37 -3.43 13.82
C ALA A 36 -4.72 -2.08 13.49
N ALA A 37 -5.09 -1.49 12.36
CA ALA A 37 -4.55 -0.23 11.85
C ALA A 37 -5.65 0.71 11.35
N THR A 38 -5.39 2.01 11.41
CA THR A 38 -6.26 3.04 10.82
C THR A 38 -5.88 3.32 9.36
N ILE A 39 -6.75 3.99 8.59
CA ILE A 39 -6.43 4.41 7.21
C ILE A 39 -5.13 5.25 7.16
N PRO A 40 -4.90 6.27 8.01
CA PRO A 40 -3.63 6.96 8.08
C PRO A 40 -2.42 6.04 8.31
N ASP A 41 -2.53 5.09 9.26
CA ASP A 41 -1.44 4.14 9.55
C ASP A 41 -1.13 3.26 8.34
N LEU A 42 -2.17 2.83 7.61
CA LEU A 42 -2.01 2.04 6.39
C LEU A 42 -1.36 2.84 5.27
N ILE A 43 -1.68 4.12 5.12
CA ILE A 43 -1.01 5.02 4.16
C ILE A 43 0.46 5.16 4.53
N GLN A 44 0.76 5.37 5.81
CA GLN A 44 2.14 5.49 6.29
C GLN A 44 2.94 4.19 6.08
N ALA A 45 2.32 3.03 6.34
CA ALA A 45 2.95 1.73 6.11
C ALA A 45 3.27 1.49 4.63
N LEU A 46 2.37 1.89 3.71
CA LEU A 46 2.63 1.83 2.28
C LEU A 46 3.82 2.74 1.90
N ALA A 47 3.81 3.98 2.38
CA ALA A 47 4.88 4.94 2.10
C ALA A 47 6.25 4.46 2.63
N HIS A 48 6.29 3.84 3.81
CA HIS A 48 7.50 3.25 4.38
C HIS A 48 8.13 2.19 3.47
N HIS A 49 7.29 1.39 2.80
CA HIS A 49 7.72 0.40 1.82
C HIS A 49 7.88 0.95 0.39
N ASN A 50 7.83 2.29 0.22
CA ASN A 50 7.91 2.94 -1.09
C ASN A 50 6.79 2.49 -2.05
N PHE A 51 5.61 2.24 -1.50
CA PHE A 51 4.38 1.98 -2.23
C PHE A 51 3.49 3.22 -2.31
N ASP A 52 2.76 3.34 -3.40
CA ASP A 52 1.74 4.37 -3.60
C ASP A 52 0.38 3.75 -3.95
N ALA A 53 -0.70 4.22 -3.32
CA ALA A 53 -2.08 3.80 -3.62
C ALA A 53 -2.79 4.72 -4.64
N GLY A 54 -2.03 5.64 -5.26
CA GLY A 54 -2.46 6.59 -6.28
C GLY A 54 -3.08 7.85 -5.69
N GLU A 55 -3.73 8.63 -6.56
CA GLU A 55 -4.22 9.98 -6.26
C GLU A 55 -5.19 10.08 -5.08
N ARG A 56 -5.97 9.03 -4.81
CA ARG A 56 -6.95 9.00 -3.72
C ARG A 56 -6.72 7.81 -2.80
N PRO A 57 -5.62 7.81 -2.01
CA PRO A 57 -5.15 6.64 -1.30
C PRO A 57 -6.18 6.12 -0.29
N SER A 58 -6.84 7.01 0.45
CA SER A 58 -7.89 6.63 1.41
C SER A 58 -9.05 5.87 0.77
N LYS A 59 -9.45 6.27 -0.46
CA LYS A 59 -10.53 5.59 -1.20
C LYS A 59 -10.05 4.25 -1.72
N SER A 60 -8.88 4.21 -2.38
CA SER A 60 -8.28 2.98 -2.89
C SER A 60 -8.10 1.92 -1.80
N ILE A 61 -7.59 2.32 -0.63
CA ILE A 61 -7.42 1.45 0.54
C ILE A 61 -8.78 0.98 1.06
N SER A 62 -9.74 1.90 1.23
CA SER A 62 -11.08 1.53 1.70
C SER A 62 -11.79 0.54 0.77
N ASP A 63 -11.68 0.74 -0.55
CA ASP A 63 -12.26 -0.16 -1.55
C ASP A 63 -11.54 -1.52 -1.58
N ALA A 64 -10.21 -1.53 -1.46
CA ALA A 64 -9.43 -2.77 -1.33
C ALA A 64 -9.83 -3.57 -0.08
N LEU A 65 -9.90 -2.93 1.08
CA LEU A 65 -10.29 -3.58 2.34
C LEU A 65 -11.75 -4.02 2.33
N ARG A 66 -12.65 -3.30 1.67
CA ARG A 66 -14.04 -3.72 1.50
C ARG A 66 -14.14 -5.08 0.80
N TRP A 67 -13.27 -5.36 -0.17
CA TRP A 67 -13.21 -6.69 -0.80
C TRP A 67 -12.70 -7.76 0.16
N GLU A 68 -11.65 -7.48 0.93
CA GLU A 68 -11.08 -8.45 1.87
C GLU A 68 -12.00 -8.72 3.07
N ILE A 69 -12.83 -7.75 3.46
CA ILE A 69 -13.92 -7.95 4.42
C ILE A 69 -14.94 -8.95 3.90
N ARG A 70 -15.34 -8.87 2.61
CA ARG A 70 -16.25 -9.86 2.01
C ARG A 70 -15.65 -11.27 2.02
N TYR A 71 -14.32 -11.38 1.93
CA TYR A 71 -13.58 -12.64 2.03
C TYR A 71 -13.21 -13.03 3.47
N VAL A 72 -13.75 -12.34 4.48
CA VAL A 72 -13.49 -12.55 5.93
C VAL A 72 -12.03 -12.41 6.39
N ARG A 73 -11.13 -12.01 5.49
CA ARG A 73 -9.67 -11.85 5.75
C ARG A 73 -9.33 -10.59 6.50
N VAL A 74 -10.22 -9.60 6.48
CA VAL A 74 -10.12 -8.34 7.20
C VAL A 74 -11.42 -8.10 7.94
N VAL A 75 -11.35 -7.55 9.14
CA VAL A 75 -12.51 -7.11 9.90
C VAL A 75 -12.52 -5.59 10.03
N ARG A 76 -13.69 -4.97 9.91
CA ARG A 76 -13.86 -3.55 10.20
C ARG A 76 -14.18 -3.41 11.68
N LEU A 77 -13.28 -2.79 12.44
CA LEU A 77 -13.42 -2.62 13.89
C LEU A 77 -14.12 -1.31 14.25
N ALA A 78 -13.83 -0.24 13.51
CA ALA A 78 -14.48 1.05 13.68
C ALA A 78 -14.50 1.84 12.36
N ARG A 79 -14.96 3.10 12.40
CA ARG A 79 -14.82 4.00 11.25
C ARG A 79 -13.33 4.23 10.96
N GLY A 80 -12.90 3.85 9.76
CA GLY A 80 -11.51 4.01 9.32
C GLY A 80 -10.49 3.12 10.04
N ARG A 81 -10.93 2.15 10.86
CA ARG A 81 -10.06 1.21 11.58
C ARG A 81 -10.39 -0.22 11.19
N TYR A 82 -9.36 -0.96 10.80
CA TYR A 82 -9.45 -2.32 10.28
C TYR A 82 -8.51 -3.23 11.05
N GLY A 83 -8.84 -4.51 11.13
CA GLY A 83 -8.04 -5.52 11.80
C GLY A 83 -7.90 -6.80 10.98
N PRO A 84 -6.97 -7.69 11.38
CA PRO A 84 -6.83 -8.99 10.75
C PRO A 84 -8.08 -9.84 10.98
N GLY A 85 -8.54 -10.50 9.93
CA GLY A 85 -9.55 -11.55 9.98
C GLY A 85 -8.91 -12.94 9.87
N TRP A 86 -9.66 -13.90 9.36
CA TRP A 86 -9.17 -15.27 9.19
C TRP A 86 -8.58 -15.48 7.78
N MET A 87 -7.43 -16.15 7.70
CA MET A 87 -6.75 -16.42 6.44
C MET A 87 -6.36 -17.91 6.32
N PRO A 88 -6.77 -18.61 5.24
CA PRO A 88 -6.28 -19.95 4.97
C PRO A 88 -4.77 -19.95 4.69
N ARG A 89 -4.04 -20.95 5.21
CA ARG A 89 -2.58 -21.07 5.06
C ARG A 89 -2.07 -21.00 3.61
N GLY A 90 -2.78 -21.61 2.66
CA GLY A 90 -2.40 -21.52 1.24
C GLY A 90 -2.56 -20.12 0.65
N THR A 91 -3.57 -19.36 1.10
CA THR A 91 -3.76 -17.96 0.71
C THR A 91 -2.70 -17.07 1.35
N GLU A 92 -2.40 -17.32 2.63
CA GLU A 92 -1.33 -16.64 3.37
C GLU A 92 0.00 -16.77 2.66
N HIS A 93 0.40 -17.99 2.30
CA HIS A 93 1.64 -18.23 1.58
C HIS A 93 1.70 -17.48 0.25
N ARG A 94 0.62 -17.53 -0.55
CA ARG A 94 0.54 -16.82 -1.84
C ARG A 94 0.62 -15.31 -1.67
N ILE A 95 -0.08 -14.75 -0.68
CA ILE A 95 -0.05 -13.32 -0.37
C ILE A 95 1.36 -12.93 0.06
N HIS A 96 1.97 -13.67 0.97
CA HIS A 96 3.31 -13.40 1.47
C HIS A 96 4.35 -13.37 0.35
N GLN A 97 4.39 -14.39 -0.52
CA GLN A 97 5.31 -14.44 -1.66
C GLN A 97 5.11 -13.25 -2.61
N ARG A 98 3.85 -12.89 -2.88
CA ARG A 98 3.55 -11.72 -3.73
C ARG A 98 4.02 -10.42 -3.09
N VAL A 99 3.83 -10.25 -1.78
CA VAL A 99 4.26 -9.06 -1.04
C VAL A 99 5.79 -8.95 -1.01
N LEU A 100 6.51 -10.06 -0.82
CA LEU A 100 7.97 -10.08 -0.90
C LEU A 100 8.46 -9.63 -2.28
N ALA A 101 7.86 -10.14 -3.36
CA ALA A 101 8.21 -9.74 -4.72
C ALA A 101 7.95 -8.24 -4.97
N LEU A 102 6.85 -7.70 -4.46
CA LEU A 102 6.53 -6.27 -4.57
C LEU A 102 7.51 -5.41 -3.79
N ARG A 103 7.89 -5.83 -2.57
CA ARG A 103 8.90 -5.14 -1.76
C ARG A 103 10.26 -5.12 -2.46
N ALA A 104 10.68 -6.25 -3.04
CA ALA A 104 11.92 -6.31 -3.83
C ALA A 104 11.88 -5.35 -5.02
N ARG A 105 10.76 -5.30 -5.75
CA ARG A 105 10.58 -4.36 -6.88
C ARG A 105 10.62 -2.90 -6.43
N ALA A 106 9.96 -2.56 -5.31
CA ALA A 106 9.99 -1.21 -4.76
C ALA A 106 11.40 -0.80 -4.27
N GLU A 107 12.19 -1.77 -3.79
CA GLU A 107 13.59 -1.55 -3.43
C GLU A 107 14.48 -1.28 -4.65
N SER A 108 14.29 -2.03 -5.74
CA SER A 108 15.02 -1.76 -6.99
C SER A 108 14.75 -0.36 -7.54
N LEU A 109 13.52 0.16 -7.35
CA LEU A 109 13.20 1.54 -7.71
C LEU A 109 13.96 2.54 -6.82
N ARG A 110 14.09 2.29 -5.51
CA ARG A 110 14.93 3.11 -4.61
C ARG A 110 16.41 3.10 -5.04
N GLY A 111 16.94 1.93 -5.40
CA GLY A 111 18.36 1.72 -5.73
C GLY A 111 18.81 2.25 -7.10
N GLY A 112 17.88 2.49 -8.05
CA GLY A 112 18.20 3.02 -9.39
C GLY A 112 18.70 4.47 -9.42
N GLN A 113 18.87 5.12 -8.27
CA GLN A 113 19.24 6.53 -8.15
C GLN A 113 20.71 6.79 -7.74
N ILE A 114 21.53 5.74 -7.56
CA ILE A 114 22.96 5.88 -7.19
C ILE A 114 23.88 5.42 -8.34
N VAL A 115 23.68 5.86 -9.59
CA VAL A 115 24.74 5.85 -10.61
C VAL A 115 24.49 6.99 -11.60
N GLY A 116 24.85 8.22 -11.24
CA GLY A 116 24.69 9.33 -12.19
C GLY A 116 24.92 10.73 -11.68
N SER A 117 25.82 10.97 -10.71
CA SER A 117 26.43 12.29 -10.51
C SER A 117 27.52 12.22 -9.45
N LEU A 118 28.71 11.76 -9.84
CA LEU A 118 30.00 12.26 -9.33
C LEU A 118 31.09 11.45 -10.04
N ILE A 119 31.66 11.96 -11.14
CA ILE A 119 33.10 12.20 -11.34
C ILE A 119 33.17 13.14 -12.57
N ALA A 120 33.45 14.41 -12.32
CA ALA A 120 34.03 15.33 -13.31
C ALA A 120 35.39 15.76 -12.74
#